data_AF-A0AB34JM16-F1
#
_entry.id   AF-A0AB34JM16-F1
#
_cell.length_a   1.000
_cell.length_b   1.000
_cell.length_c   1.000
_cell.angle_alpha   90.00
_cell.angle_beta   90.00
_cell.angle_gamma   90.00
#
_symmetry.space_group_name_H-M   'P 1'
#
loop_
_entity.id
_entity.type
_entity.pdbx_description
1 polymer ?
#
loop_
_entity_poly.entity_id
_entity_poly.type
_entity_poly.pdbx_seq_one_letter_code
_entity_poly.pdbx_strand_id
1 'polypeptide(L)'
;MSPAAPTPPPPGRPKSSRGFTTVLTHEVFDLDADDLPSAARPLPPPPQPRRACGDRETLRKSLRLACLLTIAGLTLLAASPLAINSDAAQADALGASAAPHPSPAPSAAPSASPLLPLPSSPPRLPSPPRLPSPSACTRPGVAQGVAPCCALACVESREGEARPVCREACAAPPPPPQGPTPRPPGPTPLSPGPTPPPPGPTPPPQRPAPPPPRPPASGALVAAVGAINSRFTRGGPSDAWGEAGVLVHQFDLLEDWGNGRPWAPCHSGWCAALVDHLSCSLLNAKLKQMYKTDRAGVILAPHAAARVVLCAYTNDGGTQSVAHGGCHTVPPCEGRVWWGCTWTPDRLGEMLTAKEANGQYGYNEIIADAVAWEDALPELIEAFFFVGGHSDAKAVEAHRQFLQAFPERRIPLVRFDSSNRKAPFTLIE
;
A
#
# COMPACT_ATOMS: atom_id res chain seq x y z
N MET A 1 -58.98 70.58 28.03
CA MET A 1 -59.32 69.15 27.92
C MET A 1 -59.19 68.77 26.45
N SER A 2 -58.06 68.19 26.07
CA SER A 2 -57.78 67.75 24.70
C SER A 2 -58.10 66.26 24.58
N PRO A 3 -58.80 65.79 23.54
CA PRO A 3 -59.08 64.38 23.36
C PRO A 3 -57.85 63.62 22.83
N ALA A 4 -57.71 62.39 23.31
CA ALA A 4 -56.60 61.49 23.00
C ALA A 4 -56.59 61.04 21.53
N ALA A 5 -55.37 60.85 21.00
CA ALA A 5 -55.13 60.32 19.66
C ALA A 5 -55.46 58.81 19.56
N PRO A 6 -55.90 58.31 18.40
CA PRO A 6 -56.21 56.90 18.20
C PRO A 6 -54.95 56.04 17.97
N THR A 7 -54.98 54.84 18.50
CA THR A 7 -53.95 53.80 18.44
C THR A 7 -53.79 53.21 17.03
N PRO A 8 -52.57 52.90 16.55
CA PRO A 8 -52.36 52.29 15.25
C PRO A 8 -52.73 50.78 15.21
N PRO A 9 -53.08 50.24 14.03
CA PRO A 9 -53.44 48.83 13.86
C PRO A 9 -52.21 47.89 13.87
N PRO A 10 -52.39 46.60 14.18
CA PRO A 10 -51.31 45.63 14.28
C PRO A 10 -50.73 45.22 12.91
N PRO A 11 -49.44 44.82 12.85
CA PRO A 11 -48.75 44.50 11.61
C PRO A 11 -49.23 43.17 11.00
N GLY A 12 -49.46 43.20 9.68
CA GLY A 12 -49.96 42.09 8.88
C GLY A 12 -48.93 40.97 8.65
N ARG A 13 -49.44 39.74 8.57
CA ARG A 13 -48.69 38.52 8.19
C ARG A 13 -48.11 38.64 6.77
N PRO A 14 -46.88 38.15 6.53
CA PRO A 14 -46.31 38.08 5.19
C PRO A 14 -46.97 36.98 4.34
N LYS A 15 -47.23 37.32 3.07
CA LYS A 15 -47.77 36.42 2.04
C LYS A 15 -46.68 35.45 1.58
N SER A 16 -46.99 34.15 1.65
CA SER A 16 -46.18 33.05 1.11
C SER A 16 -46.21 33.07 -0.42
N SER A 17 -45.05 33.28 -1.04
CA SER A 17 -44.83 33.11 -2.48
C SER A 17 -44.78 31.62 -2.85
N ARG A 18 -45.64 31.22 -3.79
CA ARG A 18 -45.59 29.92 -4.46
C ARG A 18 -44.38 29.87 -5.40
N GLY A 19 -43.58 28.81 -5.28
CA GLY A 19 -42.56 28.41 -6.24
C GLY A 19 -42.67 26.91 -6.48
N PHE A 20 -42.66 26.52 -7.76
CA PHE A 20 -42.88 25.18 -8.30
C PHE A 20 -41.95 24.11 -7.72
N THR A 21 -42.51 22.96 -7.34
CA THR A 21 -41.79 21.70 -7.12
C THR A 21 -42.32 20.66 -8.09
N THR A 22 -41.43 20.15 -8.94
CA THR A 22 -41.66 19.01 -9.85
C THR A 22 -41.91 17.75 -9.02
N VAL A 23 -43.06 17.11 -9.24
CA VAL A 23 -43.44 15.84 -8.62
C VAL A 23 -42.81 14.69 -9.41
N LEU A 24 -41.92 13.93 -8.77
CA LEU A 24 -41.53 12.58 -9.15
C LEU A 24 -42.23 11.65 -8.15
N THR A 25 -43.24 10.92 -8.63
CA THR A 25 -43.97 9.91 -7.88
C THR A 25 -43.08 8.68 -7.67
N HIS A 26 -42.78 8.35 -6.42
CA HIS A 26 -42.38 7.00 -6.02
C HIS A 26 -43.51 6.44 -5.15
N GLU A 27 -44.14 5.38 -5.65
CA GLU A 27 -45.11 4.57 -4.93
C GLU A 27 -44.44 3.91 -3.73
N VAL A 28 -45.07 4.05 -2.56
CA VAL A 28 -44.76 3.32 -1.34
C VAL A 28 -45.74 2.16 -1.28
N PHE A 29 -45.23 0.92 -1.30
CA PHE A 29 -45.98 -0.24 -0.88
C PHE A 29 -46.04 -0.24 0.65
N ASP A 30 -47.22 0.02 1.21
CA ASP A 30 -47.59 -0.42 2.56
C ASP A 30 -47.77 -1.95 2.51
N LEU A 31 -47.04 -2.66 3.37
CA LEU A 31 -47.33 -4.05 3.71
C LEU A 31 -47.65 -4.10 5.19
N ASP A 32 -48.90 -4.45 5.46
CA ASP A 32 -49.47 -4.75 6.75
C ASP A 32 -48.64 -5.78 7.51
N ALA A 33 -48.30 -5.45 8.76
CA ALA A 33 -47.61 -6.31 9.69
C ALA A 33 -48.58 -6.76 10.79
N ASP A 34 -49.51 -7.65 10.44
CA ASP A 34 -50.37 -8.36 11.39
C ASP A 34 -50.64 -9.79 10.85
N ASP A 35 -49.64 -10.67 10.97
CA ASP A 35 -49.84 -12.12 11.17
C ASP A 35 -48.49 -12.83 11.33
N LEU A 36 -48.05 -13.03 12.58
CA LEU A 36 -47.01 -14.02 12.90
C LEU A 36 -47.42 -14.82 14.15
N PRO A 37 -47.33 -16.16 14.10
CA PRO A 37 -47.81 -17.02 15.17
C PRO A 37 -46.88 -17.07 16.38
N SER A 38 -47.54 -17.31 17.50
CA SER A 38 -47.06 -17.41 18.88
C SER A 38 -45.86 -18.35 19.11
N ALA A 39 -44.87 -17.81 19.82
CA ALA A 39 -44.06 -18.43 20.87
C ALA A 39 -43.43 -19.83 20.66
N ALA A 40 -42.15 -19.85 20.25
CA ALA A 40 -41.21 -20.90 20.63
C ALA A 40 -40.52 -20.52 21.95
N ARG A 41 -40.58 -21.42 22.95
CA ARG A 41 -39.92 -21.27 24.25
C ARG A 41 -38.39 -21.14 24.11
N PRO A 42 -37.72 -20.31 24.93
CA PRO A 42 -36.27 -20.24 24.94
C PRO A 42 -35.66 -21.55 25.47
N LEU A 43 -34.70 -22.09 24.72
CA LEU A 43 -33.86 -23.21 25.17
C LEU A 43 -32.97 -22.75 26.35
N PRO A 44 -32.70 -23.64 27.32
CA PRO A 44 -31.80 -23.33 28.42
C PRO A 44 -30.37 -23.08 27.92
N PRO A 45 -29.60 -22.20 28.60
CA PRO A 45 -28.23 -21.90 28.20
C PRO A 45 -27.33 -23.15 28.34
N PRO A 46 -26.32 -23.31 27.48
CA PRO A 46 -25.38 -24.40 27.56
C PRO A 46 -24.61 -24.36 28.89
N PRO A 47 -24.25 -25.53 29.47
CA PRO A 47 -23.52 -25.59 30.73
C PRO A 47 -22.16 -24.90 30.57
N GLN A 48 -21.89 -23.93 31.44
CA GLN A 48 -20.59 -23.28 31.46
C GLN A 48 -19.49 -24.27 31.88
N PRO A 49 -18.33 -24.27 31.20
CA PRO A 49 -17.21 -25.09 31.60
C PRO A 49 -16.72 -24.63 32.98
N ARG A 50 -16.76 -25.56 33.94
CA ARG A 50 -16.17 -25.36 35.26
C ARG A 50 -14.70 -24.99 35.10
N ARG A 51 -14.33 -23.78 35.50
CA ARG A 51 -12.93 -23.38 35.69
C ARG A 51 -12.35 -24.25 36.80
N ALA A 52 -11.61 -25.29 36.42
CA ALA A 52 -10.68 -25.93 37.34
C ALA A 52 -9.51 -24.96 37.55
N CYS A 53 -9.45 -24.32 38.72
CA CYS A 53 -8.22 -23.71 39.20
C CYS A 53 -7.22 -24.85 39.47
N GLY A 54 -6.45 -25.21 38.44
CA GLY A 54 -5.29 -26.06 38.58
C GLY A 54 -4.20 -25.31 39.34
N ASP A 55 -3.72 -25.91 40.42
CA ASP A 55 -2.62 -25.41 41.24
C ASP A 55 -1.38 -25.10 40.37
N ARG A 56 -0.84 -23.89 40.53
CA ARG A 56 0.36 -23.39 39.83
C ARG A 56 1.57 -24.32 40.03
N GLU A 57 1.57 -25.13 41.08
CA GLU A 57 2.65 -26.09 41.34
C GLU A 57 2.63 -27.29 40.38
N THR A 58 1.45 -27.74 39.96
CA THR A 58 1.30 -28.86 39.02
C THR A 58 1.76 -28.45 37.62
N LEU A 59 1.49 -27.21 37.20
CA LEU A 59 1.94 -26.68 35.90
C LEU A 59 3.48 -26.56 35.83
N ARG A 60 4.12 -26.17 36.94
CA ARG A 60 5.60 -26.10 37.03
C ARG A 60 6.26 -27.47 37.00
N LYS A 61 5.64 -28.50 37.60
CA LYS A 61 6.16 -29.87 37.57
C LYS A 61 6.04 -30.49 36.17
N SER A 62 4.94 -30.23 35.46
CA SER A 62 4.76 -30.70 34.07
C SER A 62 5.72 -30.03 33.08
N LEU A 63 6.01 -28.73 33.25
CA LEU A 63 6.98 -28.04 32.38
C LEU A 63 8.42 -28.54 32.58
N ARG A 64 8.81 -28.86 33.82
CA ARG A 64 10.14 -29.43 34.11
C ARG A 64 10.30 -30.83 33.53
N LEU A 65 9.25 -31.65 33.55
CA LEU A 65 9.27 -33.00 32.97
C LEU A 65 9.34 -32.96 31.43
N ALA A 66 8.60 -32.04 30.79
CA ALA A 66 8.66 -31.86 29.33
C ALA A 66 10.05 -31.36 28.86
N CYS A 67 10.67 -30.45 29.62
CA CYS A 67 12.01 -29.95 29.30
C CYS A 67 13.09 -31.04 29.44
N LEU A 68 12.99 -31.90 30.46
CA LEU A 68 13.90 -33.04 30.64
C LEU A 68 13.73 -34.12 29.56
N LEU A 69 12.49 -34.39 29.11
CA LEU A 69 12.23 -35.34 28.02
C LEU A 69 12.71 -34.82 26.66
N THR A 70 12.69 -33.50 26.43
CA THR A 70 13.20 -32.90 25.19
C THR A 70 14.72 -32.98 25.13
N ILE A 71 15.41 -32.76 26.27
CA ILE A 71 16.87 -32.87 26.36
C ILE A 71 17.33 -34.34 26.19
N ALA A 72 16.59 -35.31 26.74
CA ALA A 72 16.90 -36.73 26.58
C ALA A 72 16.61 -37.27 25.15
N GLY A 73 15.63 -36.70 24.44
CA GLY A 73 15.33 -37.05 23.06
C GLY A 73 16.37 -36.53 22.04
N LEU A 74 17.01 -35.40 22.34
CA LEU A 74 18.04 -34.80 21.49
C LEU A 74 19.40 -35.54 21.54
N THR A 75 19.67 -36.32 22.59
CA THR A 75 20.90 -37.13 22.68
C THR A 75 20.82 -38.48 21.96
N LEU A 76 19.63 -38.94 21.54
CA LEU A 76 19.46 -40.25 20.88
C LEU A 76 19.40 -40.21 19.34
N LEU A 77 19.39 -39.03 18.70
CA LEU A 77 19.27 -38.90 17.24
C LEU A 77 20.60 -38.83 16.48
N ALA A 78 21.75 -39.00 17.16
CA ALA A 78 23.07 -38.99 16.54
C ALA A 78 23.66 -40.40 16.37
N ALA A 79 22.91 -41.36 15.82
CA ALA A 79 23.47 -42.60 15.29
C ALA A 79 22.45 -43.37 14.45
N SER A 80 22.46 -43.19 13.12
CA SER A 80 22.36 -44.27 12.10
C SER A 80 21.97 -43.69 10.72
N PRO A 81 22.65 -44.09 9.63
CA PRO A 81 22.19 -43.84 8.27
C PRO A 81 21.39 -45.05 7.77
N LEU A 82 20.19 -44.83 7.23
CA LEU A 82 19.50 -45.86 6.47
C LEU A 82 18.93 -45.30 5.16
N ALA A 83 19.31 -45.99 4.10
CA ALA A 83 18.95 -45.81 2.71
C ALA A 83 17.43 -45.97 2.49
N ILE A 84 16.91 -45.25 1.50
CA ILE A 84 15.57 -45.50 0.95
C ILE A 84 15.73 -45.80 -0.54
N ASN A 85 15.42 -47.05 -0.89
CA ASN A 85 15.16 -47.48 -2.26
C ASN A 85 13.75 -47.05 -2.68
N SER A 86 13.68 -46.66 -3.94
CA SER A 86 12.50 -46.55 -4.80
C SER A 86 11.86 -47.92 -5.07
N ASP A 87 10.51 -47.98 -5.08
CA ASP A 87 9.69 -48.46 -6.22
C ASP A 87 8.20 -48.69 -5.89
N ALA A 88 7.38 -48.43 -6.91
CA ALA A 88 6.07 -49.04 -7.25
C ALA A 88 4.86 -48.81 -6.33
N ALA A 89 3.58 -48.76 -6.76
CA ALA A 89 2.86 -48.71 -8.04
C ALA A 89 1.41 -48.27 -7.67
N GLN A 90 0.76 -47.38 -8.42
CA GLN A 90 -0.31 -47.66 -9.39
C GLN A 90 -1.49 -48.55 -8.90
N ALA A 91 -2.69 -47.97 -8.82
CA ALA A 91 -3.95 -48.62 -9.22
C ALA A 91 -5.13 -47.62 -9.29
N ASP A 92 -5.87 -47.74 -10.40
CA ASP A 92 -7.10 -47.06 -10.81
C ASP A 92 -8.36 -47.40 -9.98
N ALA A 93 -9.37 -46.52 -10.05
CA ALA A 93 -10.80 -46.81 -10.34
C ALA A 93 -11.65 -45.55 -10.07
N LEU A 94 -12.14 -44.86 -11.11
CA LEU A 94 -13.46 -45.02 -11.77
C LEU A 94 -14.69 -44.54 -10.95
N GLY A 95 -15.33 -43.50 -11.49
CA GLY A 95 -16.78 -43.50 -11.74
C GLY A 95 -17.64 -42.53 -10.93
N ALA A 96 -18.13 -41.46 -11.56
CA ALA A 96 -19.58 -41.24 -11.73
C ALA A 96 -19.86 -39.97 -12.58
N SER A 97 -20.60 -40.22 -13.64
CA SER A 97 -21.14 -39.29 -14.65
C SER A 97 -22.35 -38.53 -14.10
N ALA A 98 -22.43 -37.22 -14.35
CA ALA A 98 -23.66 -36.44 -14.25
C ALA A 98 -23.86 -35.64 -15.55
N ALA A 99 -25.05 -35.80 -16.12
CA ALA A 99 -25.49 -35.26 -17.42
C ALA A 99 -25.71 -33.73 -17.40
N PRO A 100 -25.70 -33.05 -18.56
CA PRO A 100 -25.80 -31.60 -18.65
C PRO A 100 -27.26 -31.10 -18.68
N HIS A 101 -27.51 -30.02 -17.95
CA HIS A 101 -28.73 -29.22 -18.07
C HIS A 101 -28.68 -28.29 -19.30
N PRO A 102 -29.82 -28.01 -19.96
CA PRO A 102 -29.88 -27.25 -21.20
C PRO A 102 -29.71 -25.73 -20.98
N SER A 103 -28.90 -25.12 -21.86
CA SER A 103 -28.71 -23.67 -21.98
C SER A 103 -29.96 -22.96 -22.51
N PRO A 104 -30.32 -21.77 -21.98
CA PRO A 104 -31.25 -20.88 -22.65
C PRO A 104 -30.56 -20.06 -23.75
N ALA A 105 -31.35 -19.76 -24.79
CA ALA A 105 -30.99 -19.09 -26.04
C ALA A 105 -30.35 -17.69 -25.88
N PRO A 106 -29.55 -17.24 -26.86
CA PRO A 106 -28.87 -15.95 -26.81
C PRO A 106 -29.81 -14.78 -27.09
N SER A 107 -29.79 -13.79 -26.20
CA SER A 107 -30.43 -12.50 -26.38
C SER A 107 -29.62 -11.62 -27.33
N ALA A 108 -30.34 -10.83 -28.13
CA ALA A 108 -29.84 -10.04 -29.25
C ALA A 108 -28.67 -9.09 -28.90
N ALA A 109 -27.68 -9.07 -29.78
CA ALA A 109 -26.54 -8.15 -29.75
C ALA A 109 -26.95 -6.72 -30.13
N PRO A 110 -26.43 -5.67 -29.46
CA PRO A 110 -26.51 -4.31 -29.95
C PRO A 110 -25.39 -4.01 -30.97
N SER A 111 -25.75 -3.20 -31.95
CA SER A 111 -24.93 -2.64 -33.04
C SER A 111 -23.49 -2.27 -32.65
N ALA A 112 -22.53 -2.82 -33.41
CA ALA A 112 -21.14 -2.41 -33.39
C ALA A 112 -20.96 -1.02 -34.03
N SER A 113 -20.33 -0.11 -33.29
CA SER A 113 -19.75 1.13 -33.85
C SER A 113 -18.40 0.82 -34.52
N PRO A 114 -17.98 1.58 -35.55
CA PRO A 114 -16.77 1.29 -36.31
C PRO A 114 -15.50 1.53 -35.47
N LEU A 115 -14.64 0.52 -35.43
CA LEU A 115 -13.31 0.58 -34.85
C LEU A 115 -12.42 1.53 -35.66
N LEU A 116 -11.83 2.53 -34.98
CA LEU A 116 -10.71 3.30 -35.50
C LEU A 116 -9.44 2.42 -35.54
N PRO A 117 -8.57 2.59 -36.56
CA PRO A 117 -7.34 1.81 -36.65
C PRO A 117 -6.37 2.16 -35.51
N LEU A 118 -5.87 1.12 -34.84
CA LEU A 118 -4.80 1.21 -33.85
C LEU A 118 -3.50 1.73 -34.50
N PRO A 119 -2.76 2.65 -33.86
CA PRO A 119 -1.47 3.09 -34.33
C PRO A 119 -0.43 1.96 -34.23
N SER A 120 0.38 1.84 -35.27
CA SER A 120 1.49 0.90 -35.41
C SER A 120 2.46 0.96 -34.22
N SER A 121 2.91 -0.20 -33.76
CA SER A 121 3.86 -0.36 -32.66
C SER A 121 5.15 0.45 -32.87
N PRO A 122 5.73 1.05 -31.81
CA PRO A 122 7.02 1.73 -31.90
C PRO A 122 8.16 0.73 -32.14
N PRO A 123 9.25 1.15 -32.81
CA PRO A 123 10.39 0.28 -33.11
C PRO A 123 11.09 -0.21 -31.84
N ARG A 124 11.47 -1.50 -31.83
CA ARG A 124 12.27 -2.12 -30.76
C ARG A 124 13.61 -1.39 -30.61
N LEU A 125 13.90 -0.95 -29.40
CA LEU A 125 15.24 -0.51 -29.02
C LEU A 125 16.23 -1.69 -29.04
N PRO A 126 17.49 -1.47 -29.45
CA PRO A 126 18.51 -2.50 -29.43
C PRO A 126 18.85 -2.92 -28.00
N SER A 127 19.05 -4.22 -27.79
CA SER A 127 19.43 -4.79 -26.50
C SER A 127 20.82 -4.31 -26.07
N PRO A 128 21.05 -4.02 -24.76
CA PRO A 128 22.36 -3.68 -24.26
C PRO A 128 23.33 -4.89 -24.35
N PRO A 129 24.65 -4.63 -24.51
CA PRO A 129 25.64 -5.69 -24.59
C PRO A 129 25.72 -6.47 -23.27
N ARG A 130 25.78 -7.81 -23.37
CA ARG A 130 26.01 -8.70 -22.23
C ARG A 130 27.39 -8.45 -21.62
N LEU A 131 27.42 -8.18 -20.32
CA LEU A 131 28.65 -8.23 -19.53
C LEU A 131 29.10 -9.69 -19.34
N PRO A 132 30.41 -9.97 -19.40
CA PRO A 132 30.93 -11.31 -19.15
C PRO A 132 30.81 -11.72 -17.66
N SER A 133 30.44 -12.97 -17.43
CA SER A 133 30.39 -13.59 -16.09
C SER A 133 31.77 -13.67 -15.44
N PRO A 134 31.88 -13.51 -14.11
CA PRO A 134 33.14 -13.68 -13.40
C PRO A 134 33.42 -15.17 -13.19
N SER A 135 34.34 -15.73 -13.97
CA SER A 135 34.91 -17.04 -13.71
C SER A 135 36.11 -16.92 -12.77
N ALA A 136 35.99 -17.56 -11.61
CA ALA A 136 37.01 -18.15 -10.75
C ALA A 136 38.46 -17.64 -10.88
N CYS A 137 38.90 -16.83 -9.90
CA CYS A 137 40.31 -16.68 -9.56
C CYS A 137 40.82 -17.98 -8.92
N THR A 138 41.50 -18.82 -9.70
CA THR A 138 42.46 -19.80 -9.18
C THR A 138 43.86 -19.33 -9.58
N ARG A 139 44.75 -19.18 -8.60
CA ARG A 139 46.21 -19.03 -8.81
C ARG A 139 46.93 -20.14 -8.06
N PRO A 140 47.92 -20.76 -8.69
CA PRO A 140 49.28 -20.63 -8.16
C PRO A 140 50.29 -20.34 -9.27
N GLY A 141 51.31 -19.52 -8.97
CA GLY A 141 52.46 -19.33 -9.85
C GLY A 141 53.06 -17.93 -9.78
N VAL A 142 54.30 -17.86 -9.31
CA VAL A 142 55.11 -16.69 -8.97
C VAL A 142 55.62 -15.94 -10.21
N ALA A 143 55.63 -14.59 -10.16
CA ALA A 143 56.75 -13.75 -10.62
C ALA A 143 56.51 -12.28 -10.22
N GLN A 144 57.58 -11.63 -9.78
CA GLN A 144 57.65 -10.31 -9.15
C GLN A 144 57.15 -9.16 -10.04
N GLY A 145 56.32 -8.31 -9.45
CA GLY A 145 55.96 -6.99 -9.96
C GLY A 145 55.19 -6.28 -8.85
N VAL A 146 55.75 -5.20 -8.31
CA VAL A 146 55.20 -4.46 -7.16
C VAL A 146 53.83 -3.88 -7.53
N ALA A 147 52.76 -4.53 -7.04
CA ALA A 147 51.41 -3.99 -7.05
C ALA A 147 51.16 -3.30 -5.69
N PRO A 148 50.44 -2.16 -5.65
CA PRO A 148 50.13 -1.51 -4.39
C PRO A 148 49.22 -2.41 -3.56
N CYS A 149 49.68 -2.79 -2.36
CA CYS A 149 48.91 -3.56 -1.40
C CYS A 149 47.63 -2.81 -1.02
N CYS A 150 46.48 -3.46 -1.18
CA CYS A 150 45.26 -3.07 -0.48
C CYS A 150 45.51 -3.17 1.02
N ALA A 151 45.50 -2.04 1.73
CA ALA A 151 45.55 -2.03 3.18
C ALA A 151 44.14 -2.37 3.70
N LEU A 152 44.02 -3.50 4.40
CA LEU A 152 42.84 -3.83 5.18
C LEU A 152 42.78 -2.89 6.39
N ALA A 153 41.92 -1.88 6.32
CA ALA A 153 41.57 -1.08 7.48
C ALA A 153 40.44 -1.78 8.25
N CYS A 154 40.80 -2.52 9.31
CA CYS A 154 39.82 -3.00 10.28
C CYS A 154 39.56 -1.89 11.30
N VAL A 155 38.33 -1.42 11.40
CA VAL A 155 37.90 -0.54 12.49
C VAL A 155 37.66 -1.43 13.72
N GLU A 156 38.33 -1.14 14.84
CA GLU A 156 38.11 -1.86 16.10
C GLU A 156 36.65 -1.70 16.56
N SER A 157 35.96 -2.84 16.68
CA SER A 157 34.62 -2.92 17.26
C SER A 157 34.70 -2.66 18.78
N ARG A 158 33.84 -1.79 19.29
CA ARG A 158 33.63 -1.65 20.75
C ARG A 158 32.98 -2.93 21.29
N GLU A 159 33.33 -3.26 22.54
CA GLU A 159 32.89 -4.48 23.24
C GLU A 159 31.37 -4.67 23.17
N GLY A 160 30.93 -5.78 22.56
CA GLY A 160 29.52 -6.19 22.53
C GLY A 160 29.00 -6.73 21.20
N GLU A 161 29.74 -6.58 20.09
CA GLU A 161 29.26 -6.96 18.76
C GLU A 161 29.94 -8.25 18.23
N ALA A 162 29.13 -9.21 17.81
CA ALA A 162 29.58 -10.49 17.28
C ALA A 162 29.98 -10.34 15.80
N ARG A 163 31.29 -10.09 15.59
CA ARG A 163 32.09 -10.13 14.35
C ARG A 163 32.37 -8.77 13.69
N PRO A 164 33.66 -8.46 13.42
CA PRO A 164 34.03 -7.29 12.61
C PRO A 164 33.64 -7.50 11.14
N VAL A 165 33.03 -6.48 10.53
CA VAL A 165 32.73 -6.43 9.10
C VAL A 165 33.91 -5.77 8.39
N CYS A 166 34.74 -6.57 7.71
CA CYS A 166 35.77 -6.04 6.82
C CYS A 166 35.13 -5.65 5.48
N ARG A 167 35.13 -4.35 5.13
CA ARG A 167 34.79 -3.89 3.78
C ARG A 167 36.07 -3.72 2.96
N GLU A 168 36.16 -4.43 1.83
CA GLU A 168 37.16 -4.14 0.80
C GLU A 168 36.83 -2.81 0.11
N ALA A 169 37.46 -1.73 0.56
CA ALA A 169 37.43 -0.45 -0.14
C ALA A 169 38.57 -0.42 -1.17
N CYS A 170 38.34 -0.99 -2.35
CA CYS A 170 39.17 -0.72 -3.51
C CYS A 170 38.86 0.69 -4.00
N ALA A 171 39.63 1.69 -3.56
CA ALA A 171 39.60 3.01 -4.15
C ALA A 171 40.02 2.89 -5.63
N ALA A 172 39.09 3.12 -6.56
CA ALA A 172 39.41 3.22 -7.96
C ALA A 172 40.39 4.38 -8.17
N PRO A 173 41.45 4.22 -8.99
CA PRO A 173 42.34 5.32 -9.31
C PRO A 173 41.55 6.48 -9.94
N PRO A 174 41.90 7.74 -9.65
CA PRO A 174 41.22 8.89 -10.24
C PRO A 174 41.31 8.82 -11.77
N PRO A 175 40.23 9.20 -12.49
CA PRO A 175 40.27 9.24 -13.94
C PRO A 175 41.39 10.18 -14.41
N PRO A 176 42.11 9.85 -15.50
CA PRO A 176 43.14 10.70 -16.05
C PRO A 176 42.55 12.09 -16.41
N PRO A 177 43.33 13.17 -16.26
CA PRO A 177 42.87 14.51 -16.61
C PRO A 177 42.43 14.54 -18.08
N GLN A 178 41.14 14.86 -18.31
CA GLN A 178 40.62 15.06 -19.65
C GLN A 178 41.33 16.26 -20.27
N GLY A 179 42.03 16.04 -21.39
CA GLY A 179 42.68 17.09 -22.14
C GLY A 179 41.69 18.15 -22.63
N PRO A 180 42.16 19.38 -22.93
CA PRO A 180 41.32 20.48 -23.36
C PRO A 180 40.56 20.10 -24.65
N THR A 181 39.23 20.14 -24.59
CA THR A 181 38.39 19.95 -25.77
C THR A 181 38.60 21.10 -26.75
N PRO A 182 38.78 20.83 -28.06
CA PRO A 182 38.97 21.85 -29.07
C PRO A 182 37.74 22.76 -29.17
N ARG A 183 37.99 24.07 -29.12
CA ARG A 183 36.98 25.12 -29.23
C ARG A 183 36.31 25.05 -30.62
N PRO A 184 34.97 25.02 -30.70
CA PRO A 184 34.26 25.07 -31.97
C PRO A 184 34.62 26.35 -32.75
N PRO A 185 34.73 26.29 -34.10
CA PRO A 185 34.95 27.47 -34.92
C PRO A 185 33.81 28.47 -34.74
N GLY A 186 34.17 29.72 -34.49
CA GLY A 186 33.22 30.81 -34.29
C GLY A 186 32.42 31.09 -35.56
N PRO A 187 31.12 31.44 -35.43
CA PRO A 187 30.29 31.77 -36.58
C PRO A 187 30.81 33.00 -37.32
N THR A 188 30.78 32.93 -38.65
CA THR A 188 31.11 34.01 -39.57
C THR A 188 30.24 35.26 -39.33
N PRO A 189 30.80 36.48 -39.42
CA PRO A 189 30.04 37.72 -39.27
C PRO A 189 29.02 37.85 -40.40
N LEU A 190 27.73 37.84 -40.07
CA LEU A 190 26.67 38.19 -41.02
C LEU A 190 26.61 39.71 -41.18
N SER A 191 26.46 40.15 -42.44
CA SER A 191 26.30 41.55 -42.83
C SER A 191 25.16 42.24 -42.05
N PRO A 192 25.33 43.52 -41.67
CA PRO A 192 24.29 44.28 -40.97
C PRO A 192 23.08 44.49 -41.89
N GLY A 193 22.00 43.76 -41.60
CA GLY A 193 20.70 44.01 -42.20
C GLY A 193 20.13 45.37 -41.75
N PRO A 194 19.19 45.93 -42.52
CA PRO A 194 18.54 47.19 -42.20
C PRO A 194 17.91 47.15 -40.80
N THR A 195 18.22 48.15 -39.99
CA THR A 195 17.71 48.32 -38.62
C THR A 195 16.18 48.31 -38.62
N PRO A 196 15.53 47.41 -37.88
CA PRO A 196 14.08 47.42 -37.73
C PRO A 196 13.62 48.72 -37.05
N PRO A 197 12.42 49.22 -37.40
CA PRO A 197 11.85 50.38 -36.75
C PRO A 197 11.72 50.16 -35.24
N PRO A 198 11.84 51.23 -34.43
CA PRO A 198 11.78 51.12 -32.98
C PRO A 198 10.45 50.47 -32.56
N PRO A 199 10.49 49.45 -31.68
CA PRO A 199 9.29 48.81 -31.18
C PRO A 199 8.43 49.85 -30.45
N GLY A 200 7.14 49.86 -30.76
CA GLY A 200 6.17 50.72 -30.08
C GLY A 200 6.20 50.49 -28.56
N PRO A 201 5.78 51.49 -27.77
CA PRO A 201 5.81 51.41 -26.31
C PRO A 201 5.07 50.17 -25.84
N THR A 202 5.78 49.29 -25.14
CA THR A 202 5.21 48.06 -24.59
C THR A 202 4.13 48.45 -23.58
N PRO A 203 2.91 47.89 -23.69
CA PRO A 203 1.88 48.13 -22.70
C PRO A 203 2.43 47.86 -21.29
N PRO A 204 2.06 48.68 -20.29
CA PRO A 204 2.49 48.44 -18.93
C PRO A 204 2.10 47.01 -18.52
N PRO A 205 3.00 46.26 -17.86
CA PRO A 205 2.72 44.89 -17.46
C PRO A 205 1.43 44.88 -16.63
N GLN A 206 0.42 44.17 -17.14
CA GLN A 206 -0.81 43.96 -16.41
C GLN A 206 -0.46 43.31 -15.07
N ARG A 207 -0.93 43.89 -13.97
CA ARG A 207 -0.80 43.24 -12.66
C ARG A 207 -1.38 41.83 -12.80
N PRO A 208 -0.65 40.79 -12.36
CA PRO A 208 -1.21 39.45 -12.27
C PRO A 208 -2.54 39.53 -11.52
N ALA A 209 -3.60 38.96 -12.09
CA ALA A 209 -4.86 38.87 -11.39
C ALA A 209 -4.63 38.18 -10.04
N PRO A 210 -5.26 38.67 -8.95
CA PRO A 210 -5.17 37.99 -7.67
C PRO A 210 -5.60 36.52 -7.86
N PRO A 211 -4.89 35.55 -7.24
CA PRO A 211 -5.22 34.15 -7.38
C PRO A 211 -6.67 33.93 -6.91
N PRO A 212 -7.43 33.03 -7.56
CA PRO A 212 -8.80 32.73 -7.17
C PRO A 212 -8.85 32.35 -5.67
N PRO A 213 -9.89 32.78 -4.95
CA PRO A 213 -10.04 32.45 -3.53
C PRO A 213 -10.01 30.92 -3.36
N ARG A 214 -9.11 30.45 -2.49
CA ARG A 214 -8.95 29.02 -2.20
C ARG A 214 -10.25 28.50 -1.55
N PRO A 215 -10.77 27.32 -1.96
CA PRO A 215 -11.95 26.75 -1.31
C PRO A 215 -11.75 26.67 0.21
N PRO A 216 -12.81 26.79 1.02
CA PRO A 216 -12.70 26.58 2.46
C PRO A 216 -12.07 25.21 2.71
N ALA A 217 -11.03 25.18 3.55
CA ALA A 217 -10.19 24.00 3.77
C ALA A 217 -11.01 22.73 4.09
N SER A 218 -12.11 22.89 4.82
CA SER A 218 -13.02 21.79 5.18
C SER A 218 -13.67 21.12 3.97
N GLY A 219 -14.03 21.87 2.92
CA GLY A 219 -14.68 21.31 1.73
C GLY A 219 -13.76 20.38 0.94
N ALA A 220 -12.47 20.73 0.84
CA ALA A 220 -11.47 19.89 0.16
C ALA A 220 -11.20 18.59 0.93
N LEU A 221 -11.13 18.65 2.26
CA LEU A 221 -10.94 17.46 3.11
C LEU A 221 -12.14 16.51 3.03
N VAL A 222 -13.36 17.04 3.08
CA VAL A 222 -14.59 16.23 2.90
C VAL A 222 -14.60 15.55 1.53
N ALA A 223 -14.22 16.27 0.47
CA ALA A 223 -14.12 15.69 -0.87
C ALA A 223 -13.05 14.58 -0.95
N ALA A 224 -11.89 14.76 -0.29
CA ALA A 224 -10.85 13.73 -0.22
C ALA A 224 -11.34 12.46 0.49
N VAL A 225 -12.01 12.59 1.65
CA VAL A 225 -12.62 11.44 2.36
C VAL A 225 -13.70 10.77 1.51
N GLY A 226 -14.50 11.56 0.80
CA GLY A 226 -15.46 11.06 -0.19
C GLY A 226 -14.79 10.23 -1.28
N ALA A 227 -13.66 10.68 -1.83
CA ALA A 227 -12.88 9.94 -2.83
C ALA A 227 -12.28 8.64 -2.28
N ILE A 228 -11.79 8.64 -1.03
CA ILE A 228 -11.29 7.42 -0.37
C ILE A 228 -12.41 6.38 -0.19
N ASN A 229 -13.56 6.78 0.36
CA ASN A 229 -14.72 5.89 0.52
C ASN A 229 -15.25 5.37 -0.84
N SER A 230 -15.23 6.23 -1.85
CA SER A 230 -15.60 5.94 -3.23
C SER A 230 -14.69 4.86 -3.84
N ARG A 231 -13.37 4.90 -3.58
CA ARG A 231 -12.44 3.82 -3.97
C ARG A 231 -12.66 2.55 -3.18
N PHE A 232 -12.88 2.63 -1.87
CA PHE A 232 -13.15 1.45 -1.04
C PHE A 232 -14.39 0.68 -1.51
N THR A 233 -15.48 1.41 -1.79
CA THR A 233 -16.78 0.82 -2.15
C THR A 233 -16.80 0.20 -3.53
N ARG A 234 -16.16 0.86 -4.51
CA ARG A 234 -16.05 0.35 -5.89
C ARG A 234 -14.84 -0.57 -6.11
N GLY A 235 -13.96 -0.66 -5.13
CA GLY A 235 -12.73 -1.43 -5.22
C GLY A 235 -12.98 -2.91 -5.51
N GLY A 236 -12.15 -3.48 -6.38
CA GLY A 236 -12.20 -4.89 -6.75
C GLY A 236 -10.92 -5.32 -7.47
N PRO A 237 -10.89 -6.52 -8.06
CA PRO A 237 -9.74 -6.95 -8.85
C PRO A 237 -9.51 -6.03 -10.06
N SER A 238 -8.43 -5.26 -10.03
CA SER A 238 -7.98 -4.38 -11.11
C SER A 238 -6.47 -4.14 -11.00
N ASP A 239 -5.80 -3.98 -12.15
CA ASP A 239 -4.39 -3.56 -12.21
C ASP A 239 -4.24 -2.04 -12.03
N ALA A 240 -5.34 -1.29 -12.09
CA ALA A 240 -5.36 0.13 -11.80
C ALA A 240 -5.50 0.39 -10.29
N TRP A 241 -4.46 0.94 -9.67
CA TRP A 241 -4.43 1.24 -8.23
C TRP A 241 -5.62 2.06 -7.71
N GLY A 242 -6.15 2.98 -8.52
CA GLY A 242 -7.34 3.77 -8.17
C GLY A 242 -8.66 3.00 -8.19
N GLU A 243 -8.70 1.85 -8.85
CA GLU A 243 -9.86 0.96 -8.98
C GLU A 243 -9.74 -0.29 -8.09
N ALA A 244 -8.52 -0.62 -7.65
CA ALA A 244 -8.25 -1.78 -6.81
C ALA A 244 -8.84 -1.63 -5.39
N GLY A 245 -8.77 -0.42 -4.84
CA GLY A 245 -9.26 -0.09 -3.51
C GLY A 245 -8.48 1.04 -2.84
N VAL A 246 -8.28 0.91 -1.54
CA VAL A 246 -7.55 1.87 -0.69
C VAL A 246 -6.31 1.18 -0.16
N LEU A 247 -5.13 1.63 -0.59
CA LEU A 247 -3.85 1.10 -0.11
C LEU A 247 -3.48 1.79 1.20
N VAL A 248 -3.24 1.00 2.24
CA VAL A 248 -2.90 1.49 3.59
C VAL A 248 -1.62 0.86 4.10
N HIS A 249 -0.82 1.61 4.84
CA HIS A 249 0.28 1.09 5.64
C HIS A 249 -0.05 1.32 7.12
N GLN A 250 0.03 0.28 7.94
CA GLN A 250 -0.16 0.38 9.38
C GLN A 250 1.17 0.57 10.07
N PHE A 251 1.20 1.44 11.08
CA PHE A 251 2.41 1.67 11.85
C PHE A 251 2.82 0.42 12.63
N ASP A 252 3.93 -0.18 12.22
CA ASP A 252 4.45 -1.46 12.72
C ASP A 252 5.83 -1.33 13.40
N LEU A 253 6.25 -0.08 13.66
CA LEU A 253 7.53 0.29 14.27
C LEU A 253 8.72 0.25 13.31
N LEU A 254 8.49 0.09 12.01
CA LEU A 254 9.49 0.29 10.96
C LEU A 254 9.52 1.74 10.44
N GLU A 255 8.79 2.64 11.08
CA GLU A 255 8.78 4.07 10.74
C GLU A 255 9.76 4.88 11.60
N ASP A 256 10.14 6.05 11.09
CA ASP A 256 11.16 6.91 11.70
C ASP A 256 10.61 7.79 12.84
N TRP A 257 10.02 7.14 13.85
CA TRP A 257 9.47 7.82 15.04
C TRP A 257 10.53 8.63 15.80
N GLY A 258 11.77 8.14 15.85
CA GLY A 258 12.87 8.75 16.61
C GLY A 258 13.29 10.13 16.09
N ASN A 259 13.08 10.39 14.79
CA ASN A 259 13.44 11.66 14.15
C ASN A 259 12.24 12.54 13.84
N GLY A 260 11.06 12.26 14.43
CA GLY A 260 9.85 13.04 14.17
C GLY A 260 9.32 12.90 12.74
N ARG A 261 9.59 11.76 12.08
CA ARG A 261 9.07 11.42 10.74
C ARG A 261 8.35 10.06 10.77
N PRO A 262 7.34 9.85 11.63
CA PRO A 262 6.66 8.56 11.83
C PRO A 262 5.84 8.05 10.63
N TRP A 263 5.86 8.75 9.50
CA TRP A 263 5.28 8.32 8.22
C TRP A 263 6.32 7.92 7.18
N ALA A 264 7.60 8.11 7.48
CA ALA A 264 8.72 7.75 6.63
C ALA A 264 9.36 6.44 7.14
N PRO A 265 9.95 5.63 6.24
CA PRO A 265 10.74 4.48 6.65
C PRO A 265 11.87 4.86 7.61
N CYS A 266 12.16 3.96 8.54
CA CYS A 266 13.17 4.15 9.57
C CYS A 266 14.60 4.10 9.00
N HIS A 267 15.38 5.17 9.23
CA HIS A 267 16.80 5.27 8.85
C HIS A 267 17.78 5.16 10.00
N SER A 268 17.29 5.07 11.24
CA SER A 268 18.13 5.11 12.42
C SER A 268 17.68 4.13 13.51
N GLY A 269 18.59 3.76 14.40
CA GLY A 269 18.29 2.80 15.47
C GLY A 269 18.12 1.37 14.96
N TRP A 270 17.36 0.57 15.70
CA TRP A 270 17.27 -0.88 15.48
C TRP A 270 16.54 -1.26 14.18
N CYS A 271 15.61 -0.42 13.69
CA CYS A 271 14.85 -0.71 12.48
C CYS A 271 15.63 -0.42 11.20
N ALA A 272 16.64 0.44 11.22
CA ALA A 272 17.38 0.86 10.02
C ALA A 272 17.97 -0.30 9.20
N ALA A 273 18.40 -1.38 9.86
CA ALA A 273 18.94 -2.55 9.19
C ALA A 273 17.87 -3.48 8.59
N LEU A 274 16.60 -3.24 8.92
CA LEU A 274 15.46 -4.07 8.55
C LEU A 274 14.55 -3.39 7.51
N VAL A 275 14.74 -2.09 7.25
CA VAL A 275 13.85 -1.31 6.40
C VAL A 275 14.49 -1.05 5.04
N ASP A 276 14.28 -1.97 4.10
CA ASP A 276 14.39 -1.70 2.66
C ASP A 276 13.01 -1.69 1.97
N HIS A 277 11.95 -1.98 2.72
CA HIS A 277 10.56 -1.93 2.27
C HIS A 277 9.60 -1.63 3.42
N LEU A 278 8.36 -1.29 3.08
CA LEU A 278 7.23 -1.21 3.99
C LEU A 278 6.10 -2.13 3.52
N SER A 279 5.45 -2.79 4.48
CA SER A 279 4.28 -3.65 4.21
C SER A 279 2.99 -2.83 4.26
N CYS A 280 2.21 -2.94 3.19
CA CYS A 280 0.91 -2.33 3.03
C CYS A 280 -0.19 -3.40 2.94
N SER A 281 -1.44 -3.00 3.11
CA SER A 281 -2.63 -3.79 2.79
C SER A 281 -3.54 -3.00 1.86
N LEU A 282 -4.14 -3.68 0.88
CA LEU A 282 -5.17 -3.11 0.04
C LEU A 282 -6.55 -3.42 0.62
N LEU A 283 -7.37 -2.38 0.80
CA LEU A 283 -8.70 -2.47 1.37
C LEU A 283 -9.80 -2.14 0.35
N ASN A 284 -10.84 -2.96 0.30
CA ASN A 284 -12.08 -2.67 -0.41
C ASN A 284 -13.28 -3.34 0.28
N ALA A 285 -14.49 -3.17 -0.26
CA ALA A 285 -15.71 -3.72 0.36
C ALA A 285 -15.67 -5.25 0.59
N LYS A 286 -14.87 -5.99 -0.19
CA LYS A 286 -14.66 -7.43 -0.07
C LYS A 286 -13.39 -7.80 0.70
N LEU A 287 -12.38 -6.93 0.74
CA LEU A 287 -11.08 -7.16 1.39
C LEU A 287 -10.88 -6.14 2.50
N LYS A 288 -11.22 -6.50 3.74
CA LYS A 288 -11.24 -5.54 4.87
C LYS A 288 -10.23 -5.86 5.97
N GLN A 289 -9.46 -6.93 5.80
CA GLN A 289 -8.44 -7.33 6.76
C GLN A 289 -7.18 -6.52 6.57
N MET A 290 -6.67 -6.00 7.68
CA MET A 290 -5.33 -5.44 7.82
C MET A 290 -4.50 -6.37 8.70
N TYR A 291 -3.18 -6.15 8.73
CA TYR A 291 -2.27 -6.93 9.58
C TYR A 291 -2.69 -6.93 11.05
N LYS A 292 -3.07 -5.77 11.58
CA LYS A 292 -3.61 -5.59 12.93
C LYS A 292 -4.93 -4.85 12.88
N THR A 293 -5.83 -5.14 13.80
CA THR A 293 -7.14 -4.47 13.86
C THR A 293 -7.12 -3.20 14.71
N ASP A 294 -5.99 -2.86 15.34
CA ASP A 294 -5.88 -1.81 16.36
C ASP A 294 -4.80 -0.77 16.08
N ARG A 295 -4.20 -0.78 14.88
CA ARG A 295 -3.08 0.10 14.52
C ARG A 295 -3.51 1.28 13.66
N ALA A 296 -2.97 2.44 13.99
CA ALA A 296 -2.96 3.63 13.16
C ALA A 296 -2.05 3.45 11.94
N GLY A 297 -2.13 4.37 10.98
CA GLY A 297 -1.30 4.33 9.79
C GLY A 297 -1.54 5.49 8.82
N VAL A 298 -1.11 5.27 7.58
CA VAL A 298 -1.29 6.19 6.46
C VAL A 298 -2.03 5.52 5.30
N ILE A 299 -2.75 6.34 4.55
CA ILE A 299 -3.38 5.96 3.29
C ILE A 299 -2.55 6.54 2.14
N LEU A 300 -2.24 5.70 1.15
CA LEU A 300 -1.39 6.05 0.03
C LEU A 300 -2.23 6.53 -1.16
N ALA A 301 -1.79 7.62 -1.77
CA ALA A 301 -2.41 8.16 -2.98
C ALA A 301 -2.19 7.17 -4.15
N PRO A 302 -3.24 6.78 -4.90
CA PRO A 302 -3.15 5.70 -5.89
C PRO A 302 -2.16 5.99 -7.02
N HIS A 303 -2.04 7.26 -7.44
CA HIS A 303 -1.10 7.67 -8.50
C HIS A 303 0.36 7.60 -8.07
N ALA A 304 0.64 7.72 -6.76
CA ALA A 304 1.97 7.60 -6.19
C ALA A 304 2.28 6.14 -5.82
N ALA A 305 1.29 5.40 -5.31
CA ALA A 305 1.38 3.98 -5.00
C ALA A 305 1.94 3.16 -6.18
N ALA A 306 1.48 3.44 -7.39
CA ALA A 306 1.94 2.78 -8.63
C ALA A 306 3.45 2.88 -8.88
N ARG A 307 4.14 3.85 -8.27
CA ARG A 307 5.59 4.07 -8.44
C ARG A 307 6.42 3.47 -7.32
N VAL A 308 5.81 3.17 -6.18
CA VAL A 308 6.53 2.70 -4.97
C VAL A 308 6.33 1.22 -4.71
N VAL A 309 5.28 0.60 -5.25
CA VAL A 309 5.01 -0.82 -5.04
C VAL A 309 5.96 -1.69 -5.87
N LEU A 310 6.60 -2.65 -5.20
CA LEU A 310 7.51 -3.64 -5.78
C LEU A 310 6.78 -4.93 -6.18
N CYS A 311 5.94 -5.45 -5.28
CA CYS A 311 5.18 -6.68 -5.51
C CYS A 311 4.01 -6.82 -4.54
N ALA A 312 3.24 -7.89 -4.71
CA ALA A 312 2.07 -8.20 -3.90
C ALA A 312 1.94 -9.69 -3.57
N TYR A 313 1.31 -9.96 -2.43
CA TYR A 313 0.98 -11.27 -1.91
C TYR A 313 -0.51 -11.33 -1.59
N THR A 314 -1.13 -12.48 -1.87
CA THR A 314 -2.54 -12.71 -1.50
C THR A 314 -2.73 -12.78 0.03
N ASN A 315 -1.68 -13.12 0.77
CA ASN A 315 -1.65 -13.25 2.23
C ASN A 315 -0.40 -12.59 2.81
N ASP A 316 -0.14 -12.82 4.09
CA ASP A 316 1.16 -12.57 4.71
C ASP A 316 2.27 -13.33 3.96
N GLY A 317 3.22 -12.60 3.39
CA GLY A 317 4.37 -13.10 2.66
C GLY A 317 5.57 -13.42 3.57
N GLY A 318 5.50 -13.10 4.86
CA GLY A 318 6.62 -13.29 5.78
C GLY A 318 7.84 -12.44 5.39
N THR A 319 7.58 -11.22 4.93
CA THR A 319 8.56 -10.35 4.26
C THR A 319 9.54 -9.66 5.22
N GLN A 320 9.23 -9.68 6.52
CA GLN A 320 10.11 -9.09 7.52
C GLN A 320 11.51 -9.71 7.48
N SER A 321 12.54 -8.87 7.35
CA SER A 321 13.95 -9.27 7.20
C SER A 321 14.29 -9.99 5.88
N VAL A 322 13.39 -9.98 4.90
CA VAL A 322 13.66 -10.44 3.54
C VAL A 322 13.95 -9.23 2.67
N ALA A 323 15.08 -9.24 1.97
CA ALA A 323 15.47 -8.12 1.12
C ALA A 323 14.36 -7.79 0.09
N HIS A 324 13.97 -6.53 0.04
CA HIS A 324 12.88 -6.00 -0.78
C HIS A 324 11.58 -6.80 -0.65
N GLY A 325 11.31 -7.32 0.55
CA GLY A 325 10.15 -8.17 0.85
C GLY A 325 10.04 -9.41 -0.03
N GLY A 326 11.15 -9.88 -0.60
CA GLY A 326 11.19 -11.07 -1.47
C GLY A 326 10.81 -10.83 -2.93
N CYS A 327 10.43 -9.60 -3.31
CA CYS A 327 9.90 -9.27 -4.66
C CYS A 327 10.83 -9.63 -5.83
N HIS A 328 12.13 -9.81 -5.58
CA HIS A 328 13.13 -10.16 -6.60
C HIS A 328 13.74 -11.56 -6.43
N THR A 329 13.42 -12.24 -5.32
CA THR A 329 14.04 -13.52 -4.96
C THR A 329 13.10 -14.70 -5.08
N VAL A 330 11.78 -14.46 -5.07
CA VAL A 330 10.78 -15.50 -5.26
C VAL A 330 10.22 -15.46 -6.69
N PRO A 331 9.82 -16.61 -7.27
CA PRO A 331 9.28 -16.64 -8.61
C PRO A 331 7.94 -15.87 -8.70
N PRO A 332 7.57 -15.38 -9.88
CA PRO A 332 6.26 -14.79 -10.08
C PRO A 332 5.16 -15.83 -9.89
N CYS A 333 4.03 -15.42 -9.32
CA CYS A 333 2.89 -16.31 -9.14
C CYS A 333 2.18 -16.63 -10.46
N GLU A 334 1.66 -17.85 -10.55
CA GLU A 334 0.75 -18.29 -11.60
C GLU A 334 -0.51 -18.91 -10.97
N GLY A 335 -1.69 -18.62 -11.52
CA GLY A 335 -2.95 -19.21 -11.04
C GLY A 335 -3.34 -18.81 -9.62
N ARG A 336 -3.81 -19.77 -8.81
CA ARG A 336 -4.35 -19.54 -7.45
C ARG A 336 -3.36 -19.87 -6.34
N VAL A 337 -2.07 -19.61 -6.55
CA VAL A 337 -1.04 -19.85 -5.54
C VAL A 337 -1.12 -18.79 -4.44
N TRP A 338 -1.00 -19.22 -3.18
CA TRP A 338 -1.22 -18.39 -2.00
C TRP A 338 0.05 -18.13 -1.17
N TRP A 339 1.16 -18.80 -1.48
CA TRP A 339 2.46 -18.65 -0.81
C TRP A 339 3.63 -19.03 -1.75
N GLY A 340 4.84 -18.60 -1.42
CA GLY A 340 6.07 -19.01 -2.12
C GLY A 340 6.32 -18.35 -3.48
N CYS A 341 5.52 -17.34 -3.84
CA CYS A 341 5.65 -16.56 -5.07
C CYS A 341 5.13 -15.13 -4.83
N THR A 342 5.43 -14.22 -5.77
CA THR A 342 4.96 -12.82 -5.75
C THR A 342 4.20 -12.44 -7.01
N TRP A 343 3.25 -11.53 -6.88
CA TRP A 343 2.62 -10.86 -8.00
C TRP A 343 3.32 -9.54 -8.30
N THR A 344 3.61 -9.27 -9.57
CA THR A 344 4.20 -8.00 -9.99
C THR A 344 3.15 -6.88 -9.94
N PRO A 345 3.55 -5.60 -9.87
CA PRO A 345 2.61 -4.48 -9.73
C PRO A 345 1.58 -4.37 -10.87
N ASP A 346 1.95 -4.81 -12.07
CA ASP A 346 1.09 -4.87 -13.26
C ASP A 346 0.13 -6.07 -13.29
N ARG A 347 0.19 -6.95 -12.29
CA ARG A 347 -0.70 -8.11 -12.11
C ARG A 347 -1.48 -8.05 -10.80
N LEU A 348 -1.73 -6.84 -10.30
CA LEU A 348 -2.47 -6.60 -9.06
C LEU A 348 -3.91 -7.17 -9.15
N GLY A 349 -4.58 -7.05 -10.29
CA GLY A 349 -5.92 -7.57 -10.50
C GLY A 349 -5.97 -9.10 -10.44
N GLU A 350 -4.95 -9.78 -10.96
CA GLU A 350 -4.84 -11.23 -10.82
C GLU A 350 -4.59 -11.64 -9.36
N MET A 351 -3.71 -10.93 -8.64
CA MET A 351 -3.47 -11.14 -7.20
C MET A 351 -4.78 -11.00 -6.41
N LEU A 352 -5.54 -9.93 -6.64
CA LEU A 352 -6.80 -9.70 -5.95
C LEU A 352 -7.86 -10.75 -6.29
N THR A 353 -7.89 -11.20 -7.55
CA THR A 353 -8.75 -12.32 -7.97
C THR A 353 -8.38 -13.59 -7.21
N ALA A 354 -7.09 -13.88 -7.08
CA ALA A 354 -6.60 -15.03 -6.31
C ALA A 354 -6.92 -14.89 -4.81
N LYS A 355 -6.77 -13.70 -4.21
CA LYS A 355 -7.14 -13.44 -2.82
C LYS A 355 -8.64 -13.64 -2.58
N GLU A 356 -9.51 -13.09 -3.44
CA GLU A 356 -10.96 -13.32 -3.33
C GLU A 356 -11.30 -14.82 -3.45
N ALA A 357 -10.63 -15.54 -4.34
CA ALA A 357 -10.82 -16.97 -4.56
C ALA A 357 -10.33 -17.86 -3.39
N ASN A 358 -9.26 -17.46 -2.69
CA ASN A 358 -8.69 -18.17 -1.55
C ASN A 358 -9.48 -17.91 -0.24
N GLY A 359 -10.54 -17.11 -0.33
CA GLY A 359 -11.34 -16.67 0.81
C GLY A 359 -10.73 -15.47 1.53
N GLN A 360 -11.52 -14.87 2.41
CA GLN A 360 -11.11 -13.73 3.23
C GLN A 360 -10.30 -14.17 4.46
N TYR A 361 -9.39 -15.14 4.34
CA TYR A 361 -8.51 -15.51 5.45
C TYR A 361 -7.29 -14.62 5.43
N GLY A 362 -6.99 -13.95 6.56
CA GLY A 362 -5.84 -13.06 6.70
C GLY A 362 -5.93 -11.77 5.85
N TYR A 363 -4.95 -10.88 6.03
CA TYR A 363 -4.79 -9.68 5.20
C TYR A 363 -4.09 -10.02 3.88
N ASN A 364 -4.12 -9.12 2.90
CA ASN A 364 -3.18 -9.17 1.76
C ASN A 364 -1.98 -8.28 2.09
N GLU A 365 -0.82 -8.60 1.54
CA GLU A 365 0.39 -7.84 1.76
C GLU A 365 0.93 -7.27 0.46
N ILE A 366 1.11 -5.96 0.41
CA ILE A 366 1.67 -5.23 -0.73
C ILE A 366 2.98 -4.60 -0.29
N ILE A 367 4.06 -4.85 -1.01
CA ILE A 367 5.40 -4.40 -0.63
C ILE A 367 5.72 -3.10 -1.34
N ALA A 368 6.01 -2.04 -0.59
CA ALA A 368 6.46 -0.77 -1.11
C ALA A 368 7.95 -0.57 -0.83
N ASP A 369 8.71 -0.12 -1.82
CA ASP A 369 10.14 0.20 -1.70
C ASP A 369 10.35 1.40 -0.79
N ALA A 370 11.25 1.28 0.20
CA ALA A 370 11.47 2.34 1.17
C ALA A 370 12.10 3.60 0.56
N VAL A 371 12.96 3.46 -0.47
CA VAL A 371 13.60 4.61 -1.13
C VAL A 371 12.59 5.34 -1.99
N ALA A 372 11.85 4.62 -2.84
CA ALA A 372 10.80 5.19 -3.68
C ALA A 372 9.67 5.81 -2.85
N TRP A 373 9.40 5.26 -1.66
CA TRP A 373 8.45 5.84 -0.70
C TRP A 373 8.85 7.26 -0.31
N GLU A 374 10.10 7.46 0.09
CA GLU A 374 10.61 8.77 0.49
C GLU A 374 10.67 9.75 -0.68
N ASP A 375 11.13 9.30 -1.84
CA ASP A 375 11.19 10.12 -3.05
C ASP A 375 9.81 10.60 -3.51
N ALA A 376 8.75 9.87 -3.14
CA ALA A 376 7.37 10.22 -3.46
C ALA A 376 6.69 11.12 -2.40
N LEU A 377 7.36 11.49 -1.31
CA LEU A 377 6.81 12.42 -0.32
C LEU A 377 6.91 13.88 -0.79
N PRO A 378 5.92 14.73 -0.44
CA PRO A 378 4.74 14.44 0.39
C PRO A 378 3.53 13.89 -0.39
N GLU A 379 3.60 13.75 -1.71
CA GLU A 379 2.46 13.38 -2.57
C GLU A 379 1.95 11.97 -2.33
N LEU A 380 2.80 11.07 -1.83
CA LEU A 380 2.47 9.69 -1.53
C LEU A 380 1.35 9.56 -0.50
N ILE A 381 1.31 10.43 0.51
CA ILE A 381 0.34 10.31 1.60
C ILE A 381 -0.87 11.18 1.29
N GLU A 382 -2.04 10.54 1.17
CA GLU A 382 -3.31 11.24 0.97
C GLU A 382 -4.13 11.41 2.24
N ALA A 383 -3.92 10.58 3.27
CA ALA A 383 -4.58 10.71 4.58
C ALA A 383 -3.81 9.96 5.68
N PHE A 384 -4.04 10.35 6.93
CA PHE A 384 -3.68 9.56 8.12
C PHE A 384 -4.93 8.86 8.66
N PHE A 385 -4.78 7.67 9.24
CA PHE A 385 -5.92 6.96 9.80
C PHE A 385 -5.65 6.27 11.14
N PHE A 386 -6.73 5.98 11.87
CA PHE A 386 -6.76 5.05 12.99
C PHE A 386 -8.03 4.20 12.95
N VAL A 387 -8.01 3.03 13.61
CA VAL A 387 -9.18 2.14 13.65
C VAL A 387 -10.14 2.56 14.76
N GLY A 388 -11.43 2.65 14.45
CA GLY A 388 -12.48 2.99 15.40
C GLY A 388 -12.53 2.02 16.58
N GLY A 389 -12.75 2.57 17.79
CA GLY A 389 -12.69 1.80 19.03
C GLY A 389 -11.28 1.63 19.61
N HIS A 390 -10.24 2.13 18.92
CA HIS A 390 -8.86 2.12 19.37
C HIS A 390 -8.29 3.54 19.52
N SER A 391 -7.09 3.65 20.11
CA SER A 391 -6.44 4.94 20.33
C SER A 391 -6.05 5.61 19.02
N ASP A 392 -6.37 6.90 18.92
CA ASP A 392 -6.01 7.79 17.82
C ASP A 392 -4.66 8.49 18.03
N ALA A 393 -4.07 8.41 19.23
CA ALA A 393 -2.91 9.21 19.63
C ALA A 393 -1.73 9.11 18.64
N LYS A 394 -1.42 7.91 18.14
CA LYS A 394 -0.37 7.73 17.13
C LYS A 394 -0.70 8.37 15.78
N ALA A 395 -1.96 8.28 15.34
CA ALA A 395 -2.38 8.88 14.08
C ALA A 395 -2.39 10.41 14.17
N VAL A 396 -2.91 10.96 15.28
CA VAL A 396 -2.90 12.40 15.57
C VAL A 396 -1.48 12.94 15.61
N GLU A 397 -0.58 12.26 16.32
CA GLU A 397 0.81 12.69 16.43
C GLU A 397 1.53 12.67 15.07
N ALA A 398 1.39 11.59 14.32
CA ALA A 398 1.99 11.46 13.00
C ALA A 398 1.42 12.48 12.00
N HIS A 399 0.11 12.70 12.01
CA HIS A 399 -0.57 13.70 11.18
C HIS A 399 -0.10 15.12 11.50
N ARG A 400 -0.03 15.46 12.79
CA ARG A 400 0.47 16.76 13.26
C ARG A 400 1.90 17.01 12.81
N GLN A 401 2.80 16.04 13.04
CA GLN A 401 4.19 16.14 12.63
C GLN A 401 4.32 16.22 11.09
N PHE A 402 3.48 15.50 10.33
CA PHE A 402 3.48 15.56 8.87
C PHE A 402 3.10 16.96 8.36
N LEU A 403 2.04 17.54 8.91
CA LEU A 403 1.61 18.90 8.56
C LEU A 403 2.61 19.97 9.01
N GLN A 404 3.43 19.69 10.03
CA GLN A 404 4.56 20.55 10.42
C GLN A 404 5.69 20.48 9.39
N ALA A 405 6.01 19.29 8.89
CA ALA A 405 7.04 19.08 7.86
C ALA A 405 6.62 19.61 6.47
N PHE A 406 5.32 19.49 6.14
CA PHE A 406 4.76 19.85 4.84
C PHE A 406 3.53 20.79 4.99
N PRO A 407 3.75 22.05 5.42
CA PRO A 407 2.67 22.98 5.79
C PRO A 407 1.75 23.41 4.65
N GLU A 408 2.17 23.23 3.41
CA GLU A 408 1.36 23.44 2.20
C GLU A 408 0.35 22.32 1.97
N ARG A 409 0.55 21.15 2.58
CA ARG A 409 -0.35 20.01 2.46
C ARG A 409 -1.61 20.22 3.30
N ARG A 410 -2.71 19.68 2.79
CA ARG A 410 -4.02 19.65 3.45
C ARG A 410 -4.58 18.25 3.23
N ILE A 411 -4.26 17.35 4.15
CA ILE A 411 -4.70 15.95 4.09
C ILE A 411 -5.52 15.61 5.35
N PRO A 412 -6.56 14.80 5.23
CA PRO A 412 -7.44 14.48 6.35
C PRO A 412 -6.78 13.49 7.31
N LEU A 413 -7.16 13.60 8.59
CA LEU A 413 -7.11 12.52 9.56
C LEU A 413 -8.47 11.82 9.53
N VAL A 414 -8.49 10.51 9.38
CA VAL A 414 -9.75 9.74 9.28
C VAL A 414 -9.82 8.61 10.30
N ARG A 415 -11.03 8.35 10.79
CA ARG A 415 -11.35 7.14 11.54
C ARG A 415 -11.85 6.06 10.59
N PHE A 416 -11.24 4.88 10.64
CA PHE A 416 -11.64 3.70 9.89
C PHE A 416 -12.56 2.78 10.71
N ASP A 417 -13.75 2.48 10.20
CA ASP A 417 -14.72 1.52 10.74
C ASP A 417 -14.93 0.37 9.75
N SER A 418 -14.35 -0.78 10.06
CA SER A 418 -14.41 -1.98 9.20
C SER A 418 -15.81 -2.61 9.10
N SER A 419 -16.73 -2.23 9.99
CA SER A 419 -18.13 -2.68 9.96
C SER A 419 -18.96 -1.89 8.94
N ASN A 420 -18.59 -0.62 8.69
CA ASN A 420 -19.28 0.25 7.74
C ASN A 420 -18.81 0.02 6.30
N ARG A 421 -19.58 -0.77 5.54
CA ARG A 421 -19.23 -1.11 4.15
C ARG A 421 -19.42 0.01 3.13
N LYS A 422 -20.16 1.07 3.47
CA LYS A 422 -20.51 2.15 2.54
C LYS A 422 -19.58 3.36 2.67
N ALA A 423 -19.17 3.67 3.89
CA ALA A 423 -18.31 4.81 4.18
C ALA A 423 -17.43 4.49 5.40
N PRO A 424 -16.47 3.55 5.28
CA PRO A 424 -15.66 3.14 6.41
C PRO A 424 -14.74 4.25 6.93
N PHE A 425 -14.42 5.27 6.14
CA PHE A 425 -13.57 6.38 6.56
C PHE A 425 -14.41 7.61 6.91
N THR A 426 -14.28 8.11 8.14
CA THR A 426 -14.94 9.34 8.62
C THR A 426 -13.89 10.40 8.92
N LEU A 427 -14.09 11.62 8.45
CA LEU A 427 -13.22 12.76 8.77
C LEU A 427 -13.23 13.03 10.28
N ILE A 428 -12.05 13.23 10.85
CA ILE A 428 -11.85 13.72 12.22
C ILE A 428 -11.28 15.13 12.10
N GLU A 429 -11.93 16.08 12.77
CA GLU A 429 -11.56 17.50 12.77
C GLU A 429 -10.49 17.83 13.82
#